data_AF-A0A545VR39-F1
#
_entry.id   AF-A0A545VR39-F1
#
_cell.length_a   1.000
_cell.length_b   1.000
_cell.length_c   1.000
_cell.angle_alpha   90.00
_cell.angle_beta   90.00
_cell.angle_gamma   90.00
#
_symmetry.space_group_name_H-M   'P 1'
#
loop_
_entity.id
_entity.type
_entity.pdbx_description
1 polymer ?
#
loop_
_entity_poly.entity_id
_entity_poly.type
_entity_poly.pdbx_seq_one_letter_code
_entity_poly.pdbx_strand_id
1 'polypeptide(L)'
;MFLRTLLATAVSFGALVSTAPARVSSRSGGGSGGGGGRLTVYWGAEDSSTTLDDVCGDSSYDIVNLAFLSYFFKDGGYPQLSISTLDGPSPAQRAAGATSLQDGAPLVPAIQKCQQSGKRVILSMGGAQGYADVTLQNDQQGEQIAQTIWDLFLGGTNHADLRPFGSVKLDGIDLDNESANPTGYVAMTKKFRSLMNSDPSKQYVLTAAPQCPFPDASEPLDVVRLLDYVWVQFYNNGDCNIAQPGFDDAVTTWSQGIGNATLFIGALASGADGDQGYVDAATFASALEGVKGLGLPNYGGAMLWEAQLAVNNGNYQKQIRGSL
;
A
#
# COMPACT_ATOMS: atom_id res chain seq x y z
N MET A 1 39.11 35.71 -62.58
CA MET A 1 39.82 34.52 -62.07
C MET A 1 40.52 34.94 -60.78
N PHE A 2 39.95 34.55 -59.63
CA PHE A 2 40.51 34.55 -58.24
C PHE A 2 41.06 35.88 -57.67
N LEU A 3 40.90 36.27 -56.41
CA LEU A 3 40.16 35.85 -55.23
C LEU A 3 40.33 37.05 -54.28
N ARG A 4 39.26 37.72 -53.83
CA ARG A 4 39.35 38.81 -52.84
C ARG A 4 38.89 38.32 -51.47
N THR A 5 39.86 38.28 -50.57
CA THR A 5 39.75 38.02 -49.13
C THR A 5 38.87 39.09 -48.47
N LEU A 6 37.83 38.67 -47.77
CA LEU A 6 37.04 39.52 -46.88
C LEU A 6 36.95 38.83 -45.51
N LEU A 7 37.62 39.43 -44.53
CA LEU A 7 37.42 39.18 -43.10
C LEU A 7 35.97 39.52 -42.76
N ALA A 8 35.23 38.56 -42.20
CA ALA A 8 33.97 38.82 -41.52
C ALA A 8 34.15 38.51 -40.03
N THR A 9 34.10 39.57 -39.23
CA THR A 9 34.03 39.57 -37.77
C THR A 9 32.72 38.93 -37.32
N ALA A 10 32.81 37.85 -36.53
CA ALA A 10 31.67 37.25 -35.86
C ALA A 10 31.23 38.11 -34.67
N VAL A 11 30.04 38.69 -34.75
CA VAL A 11 29.35 39.31 -33.61
C VAL A 11 28.35 38.29 -33.09
N SER A 12 28.66 37.69 -31.93
CA SER A 12 27.78 36.78 -31.22
C SER A 12 26.68 37.56 -30.51
N PHE A 13 25.43 37.45 -30.98
CA PHE A 13 24.25 37.83 -30.21
C PHE A 13 23.95 36.73 -29.19
N GLY A 14 24.38 36.92 -27.94
CA GLY A 14 23.94 36.10 -26.81
C GLY A 14 22.50 36.45 -26.44
N ALA A 15 21.56 35.55 -26.71
CA ALA A 15 20.20 35.66 -26.20
C ALA A 15 20.20 35.40 -24.68
N LEU A 16 19.83 36.41 -23.91
CA LEU A 16 19.52 36.29 -22.48
C LEU A 16 18.29 35.38 -22.31
N VAL A 17 18.51 34.12 -21.95
CA VAL A 17 17.44 33.26 -21.45
C VAL A 17 17.15 33.69 -20.02
N SER A 18 16.09 34.48 -19.84
CA SER A 18 15.49 34.74 -18.53
C SER A 18 14.96 33.42 -17.96
N THR A 19 15.73 32.78 -17.09
CA THR A 19 15.27 31.66 -16.27
C THR A 19 14.24 32.18 -15.28
N ALA A 20 12.96 32.07 -15.62
CA ALA A 20 11.89 32.21 -14.64
C ALA A 20 12.08 31.11 -13.57
N PRO A 21 11.95 31.43 -12.27
CA PRO A 21 12.04 30.42 -11.25
C PRO A 21 10.92 29.40 -11.45
N ALA A 22 11.28 28.11 -11.43
CA ALA A 22 10.33 27.02 -11.42
C ALA A 22 9.33 27.28 -10.28
N ARG A 23 8.06 27.48 -10.64
CA ARG A 23 6.98 27.51 -9.65
C ARG A 23 7.01 26.16 -8.95
N VAL A 24 7.40 26.17 -7.68
CA VAL A 24 7.12 25.08 -6.75
C VAL A 24 5.62 24.91 -6.77
N SER A 25 5.14 23.86 -7.45
CA SER A 25 3.75 23.47 -7.37
C SER A 25 3.53 23.07 -5.92
N SER A 26 2.83 23.93 -5.19
CA SER A 26 2.34 23.63 -3.85
C SER A 26 1.71 22.24 -3.88
N ARG A 27 2.16 21.34 -2.99
CA ARG A 27 1.47 20.09 -2.69
C ARG A 27 0.03 20.45 -2.33
N SER A 28 -0.89 20.32 -3.28
CA SER A 28 -2.27 20.09 -2.96
C SER A 28 -2.31 18.70 -2.35
N GLY A 29 -2.18 18.62 -1.02
CA GLY A 29 -2.73 17.49 -0.29
C GLY A 29 -4.15 17.30 -0.81
N GLY A 30 -4.43 16.09 -1.30
CA GLY A 30 -5.75 15.68 -1.71
C GLY A 30 -6.67 15.62 -0.51
N GLY A 31 -6.99 16.78 0.06
CA GLY A 31 -8.14 16.98 0.90
C GLY A 31 -9.36 16.81 0.01
N SER A 32 -9.91 15.60 -0.03
CA SER A 32 -11.27 15.39 -0.49
C SER A 32 -12.20 15.84 0.64
N GLY A 33 -12.58 17.12 0.61
CA GLY A 33 -13.76 17.59 1.32
C GLY A 33 -15.01 16.96 0.68
N GLY A 34 -15.73 16.15 1.46
CA GLY A 34 -16.96 15.49 1.00
C GLY A 34 -17.46 14.31 1.84
N GLY A 35 -17.47 14.39 3.17
CA GLY A 35 -18.55 13.81 3.99
C GLY A 35 -18.41 12.42 4.64
N GLY A 36 -17.41 11.58 4.37
CA GLY A 36 -17.27 10.29 5.07
C GLY A 36 -15.86 9.69 4.99
N GLY A 37 -15.48 8.93 6.02
CA GLY A 37 -14.20 8.21 6.06
C GLY A 37 -14.10 7.13 4.97
N ARG A 38 -12.88 6.82 4.54
CA ARG A 38 -12.60 5.75 3.56
C ARG A 38 -12.54 4.38 4.24
N LEU A 39 -12.92 3.34 3.50
CA LEU A 39 -12.80 1.95 3.95
C LEU A 39 -11.78 1.19 3.08
N THR A 40 -10.72 0.72 3.72
CA THR A 40 -9.72 -0.19 3.13
C THR A 40 -10.05 -1.63 3.51
N VAL A 41 -9.74 -2.60 2.64
CA VAL A 41 -9.89 -4.03 2.95
C VAL A 41 -8.72 -4.83 2.41
N TYR A 42 -8.29 -5.86 3.14
CA TYR A 42 -7.41 -6.90 2.62
C TYR A 42 -8.21 -7.96 1.86
N TRP A 43 -7.64 -8.49 0.78
CA TRP A 43 -8.22 -9.59 0.02
C TRP A 43 -7.13 -10.51 -0.52
N GLY A 44 -7.35 -11.81 -0.46
CA GLY A 44 -6.49 -12.83 -1.07
C GLY A 44 -5.80 -13.77 -0.09
N ALA A 45 -5.91 -13.53 1.23
CA ALA A 45 -5.32 -14.39 2.25
C ALA A 45 -6.16 -15.66 2.52
N GLU A 46 -7.49 -15.54 2.50
CA GLU A 46 -8.41 -16.65 2.79
C GLU A 46 -8.79 -17.44 1.54
N ASP A 47 -8.97 -18.76 1.68
CA ASP A 47 -9.47 -19.65 0.62
C ASP A 47 -10.92 -19.27 0.28
N SER A 48 -11.12 -18.54 -0.83
CA SER A 48 -12.31 -17.69 -0.94
C SER A 48 -13.36 -18.15 -1.96
N SER A 49 -14.61 -17.94 -1.56
CA SER A 49 -15.80 -17.79 -2.41
C SER A 49 -16.05 -16.32 -2.80
N THR A 50 -15.52 -15.38 -2.02
CA THR A 50 -15.58 -13.93 -2.27
C THR A 50 -14.48 -13.55 -3.25
N THR A 51 -14.83 -13.38 -4.52
CA THR A 51 -13.85 -13.07 -5.56
C THR A 51 -13.39 -11.63 -5.50
N LEU A 52 -12.23 -11.31 -6.11
CA LEU A 52 -11.80 -9.91 -6.27
C LEU A 52 -12.83 -9.11 -7.07
N ASP A 53 -13.56 -9.72 -8.01
CA ASP A 53 -14.62 -9.03 -8.75
C ASP A 53 -15.79 -8.61 -7.86
N ASP A 54 -16.13 -9.43 -6.86
CA ASP A 54 -17.13 -9.10 -5.83
C ASP A 54 -16.66 -7.91 -4.99
N VAL A 55 -15.39 -7.93 -4.52
CA VAL A 55 -14.80 -6.82 -3.76
C VAL A 55 -14.75 -5.54 -4.59
N CYS A 56 -14.34 -5.63 -5.86
CA CYS A 56 -14.33 -4.48 -6.78
C CYS A 56 -15.74 -3.96 -7.08
N GLY A 57 -16.76 -4.83 -7.05
CA GLY A 57 -18.16 -4.47 -7.22
C GLY A 57 -18.82 -3.88 -5.97
N ASP A 58 -18.28 -4.13 -4.77
CA ASP A 58 -18.84 -3.60 -3.52
C ASP A 58 -18.50 -2.11 -3.37
N SER A 59 -19.54 -1.28 -3.27
CA SER A 59 -19.40 0.18 -3.09
C SER A 59 -18.89 0.58 -1.70
N SER A 60 -18.80 -0.36 -0.77
CA SER A 60 -18.34 -0.10 0.61
C SER A 60 -16.86 0.23 0.67
N TYR A 61 -16.04 -0.39 -0.19
CA TYR A 61 -14.58 -0.26 -0.17
C TYR A 61 -14.08 0.86 -1.08
N ASP A 62 -13.09 1.62 -0.66
CA ASP A 62 -12.40 2.62 -1.49
C ASP A 62 -10.99 2.15 -1.88
N ILE A 63 -10.40 1.24 -1.12
CA ILE A 63 -9.03 0.72 -1.28
C ILE A 63 -9.03 -0.79 -1.03
N VAL A 64 -8.32 -1.54 -1.86
CA VAL A 64 -8.13 -2.99 -1.72
C VAL A 64 -6.63 -3.29 -1.65
N ASN A 65 -6.21 -3.97 -0.59
CA ASN A 65 -4.87 -4.50 -0.42
C ASN A 65 -4.86 -5.97 -0.85
N LEU A 66 -4.08 -6.28 -1.90
CA LEU A 66 -3.86 -7.65 -2.37
C LEU A 66 -2.88 -8.34 -1.42
N ALA A 67 -3.39 -9.28 -0.65
CA ALA A 67 -2.66 -10.10 0.32
C ALA A 67 -2.31 -11.47 -0.31
N PHE A 68 -1.04 -11.85 -0.48
CA PHE A 68 0.18 -11.08 -0.19
C PHE A 68 1.31 -11.35 -1.18
N LEU A 69 2.28 -10.44 -1.24
CA LEU A 69 3.67 -10.79 -1.51
C LEU A 69 4.31 -11.22 -0.18
N SER A 70 4.41 -12.53 0.04
CA SER A 70 4.76 -13.11 1.35
C SER A 70 6.26 -13.29 1.56
N TYR A 71 7.09 -13.31 0.51
CA TYR A 71 8.55 -13.40 0.63
C TYR A 71 9.24 -12.41 -0.29
N PHE A 72 10.25 -11.69 0.20
CA PHE A 72 11.07 -10.80 -0.63
C PHE A 72 12.05 -11.55 -1.52
N PHE A 73 12.70 -12.60 -0.99
CA PHE A 73 13.70 -13.37 -1.70
C PHE A 73 13.43 -14.87 -1.54
N LYS A 74 12.94 -15.51 -2.60
CA LYS A 74 12.60 -16.94 -2.65
C LYS A 74 13.30 -17.62 -3.83
N ASP A 75 12.58 -18.36 -4.65
CA ASP A 75 13.13 -19.14 -5.74
C ASP A 75 13.73 -18.22 -6.82
N GLY A 76 14.96 -18.54 -7.23
CA GLY A 76 15.69 -17.74 -8.22
C GLY A 76 16.04 -16.32 -7.75
N GLY A 77 15.84 -15.99 -6.47
CA GLY A 77 16.01 -14.63 -5.94
C GLY A 77 14.85 -13.69 -6.21
N TYR A 78 13.71 -14.20 -6.71
CA TYR A 78 12.48 -13.45 -6.94
C TYR A 78 11.55 -13.48 -5.72
N PRO A 79 10.59 -12.54 -5.60
CA PRO A 79 9.61 -12.58 -4.54
C PRO A 79 8.61 -13.73 -4.71
N GLN A 80 7.99 -14.13 -3.60
CA GLN A 80 6.84 -15.04 -3.61
C GLN A 80 5.54 -14.24 -3.56
N LEU A 81 4.64 -14.52 -4.50
CA LEU A 81 3.26 -14.07 -4.43
C LEU A 81 2.42 -15.22 -3.84
N SER A 82 1.50 -14.92 -2.95
CA SER A 82 0.64 -15.88 -2.26
C SER A 82 -0.75 -15.29 -2.12
N ILE A 83 -1.53 -15.40 -3.20
CA ILE A 83 -2.96 -15.12 -3.23
C ILE A 83 -3.66 -16.47 -3.34
N SER A 84 -4.59 -16.76 -2.43
CA SER A 84 -5.26 -18.05 -2.24
C SER A 84 -5.92 -18.59 -3.51
N THR A 85 -6.46 -17.70 -4.34
CA THR A 85 -7.17 -18.07 -5.57
C THR A 85 -6.24 -18.26 -6.78
N LEU A 86 -4.94 -18.02 -6.64
CA LEU A 86 -3.97 -18.15 -7.72
C LEU A 86 -3.24 -19.49 -7.64
N ASP A 87 -3.00 -20.05 -8.82
CA ASP A 87 -2.16 -21.23 -8.97
C ASP A 87 -0.67 -20.84 -9.03
N GLY A 88 0.16 -21.76 -9.50
CA GLY A 88 1.60 -21.56 -9.65
C GLY A 88 2.01 -20.54 -10.73
N PRO A 89 3.32 -20.49 -11.03
CA PRO A 89 3.90 -19.53 -11.96
C PRO A 89 3.45 -19.74 -13.41
N SER A 90 3.65 -18.73 -14.24
CA SER A 90 3.56 -18.81 -15.70
C SER A 90 4.76 -19.57 -16.30
N PRO A 91 4.72 -19.98 -17.58
CA PRO A 91 5.88 -20.59 -18.24
C PRO A 91 7.14 -19.69 -18.23
N ALA A 92 6.99 -18.38 -18.38
CA ALA A 92 8.11 -17.43 -18.36
C ALA A 92 8.73 -17.32 -16.96
N GLN A 93 7.89 -17.19 -15.93
CA GLN A 93 8.33 -17.19 -14.53
C GLN A 93 9.07 -18.48 -14.16
N ARG A 94 8.56 -19.66 -14.59
CA ARG A 94 9.28 -20.93 -14.42
C ARG A 94 10.64 -20.94 -15.11
N ALA A 95 10.71 -20.48 -16.36
CA ALA A 95 11.97 -20.45 -17.12
C ALA A 95 13.01 -19.52 -16.50
N ALA A 96 12.57 -18.44 -15.84
CA ALA A 96 13.43 -17.51 -15.11
C ALA A 96 13.83 -18.00 -13.70
N GLY A 97 13.28 -19.13 -13.23
CA GLY A 97 13.51 -19.64 -11.88
C GLY A 97 12.65 -18.99 -10.80
N ALA A 98 11.71 -18.10 -11.16
CA ALA A 98 10.76 -17.45 -10.26
C ALA A 98 9.57 -18.38 -9.93
N THR A 99 9.83 -19.59 -9.44
CA THR A 99 8.81 -20.63 -9.30
C THR A 99 7.77 -20.37 -8.21
N SER A 100 8.06 -19.46 -7.29
CA SER A 100 7.15 -19.00 -6.23
C SER A 100 6.38 -17.71 -6.62
N LEU A 101 6.61 -17.16 -7.80
CA LEU A 101 5.89 -15.98 -8.30
C LEU A 101 4.67 -16.43 -9.10
N GLN A 102 3.48 -16.40 -8.47
CA GLN A 102 2.23 -16.86 -9.09
C GLN A 102 1.88 -16.06 -10.36
N ASP A 103 1.23 -16.71 -11.32
CA ASP A 103 0.64 -16.04 -12.49
C ASP A 103 -0.68 -15.38 -12.09
N GLY A 104 -0.67 -14.05 -12.03
CA GLY A 104 -1.82 -13.24 -11.65
C GLY A 104 -2.75 -12.88 -12.82
N ALA A 105 -2.52 -13.39 -14.04
CA ALA A 105 -3.32 -13.06 -15.21
C ALA A 105 -4.84 -13.22 -15.00
N PRO A 106 -5.36 -14.23 -14.29
CA PRO A 106 -6.80 -14.35 -14.01
C PRO A 106 -7.40 -13.17 -13.24
N LEU A 107 -6.61 -12.44 -12.44
CA LEU A 107 -7.09 -11.30 -11.63
C LEU A 107 -7.06 -9.97 -12.38
N VAL A 108 -6.37 -9.89 -13.52
CA VAL A 108 -6.20 -8.65 -14.29
C VAL A 108 -7.53 -7.94 -14.61
N PRO A 109 -8.59 -8.63 -15.09
CA PRO A 109 -9.87 -7.97 -15.36
C PRO A 109 -10.48 -7.33 -14.11
N ALA A 110 -10.43 -8.00 -12.96
CA ALA A 110 -10.97 -7.50 -11.70
C ALA A 110 -10.17 -6.29 -11.20
N ILE A 111 -8.83 -6.36 -11.24
CA ILE A 111 -7.95 -5.23 -10.87
C ILE A 111 -8.27 -4.00 -11.73
N GLN A 112 -8.40 -4.19 -13.04
CA GLN A 112 -8.75 -3.10 -13.96
C GLN A 112 -10.14 -2.52 -13.65
N LYS A 113 -11.14 -3.36 -13.36
CA LYS A 113 -12.48 -2.94 -12.97
C LYS A 113 -12.47 -2.12 -11.67
N CYS A 114 -11.73 -2.56 -10.64
CA CYS A 114 -11.51 -1.80 -9.41
C CYS A 114 -10.97 -0.39 -9.73
N GLN A 115 -9.87 -0.32 -10.49
CA GLN A 115 -9.21 0.94 -10.84
C GLN A 115 -10.10 1.86 -11.68
N GLN A 116 -10.83 1.31 -12.66
CA GLN A 116 -11.80 2.07 -13.47
C GLN A 116 -12.97 2.60 -12.64
N SER A 117 -13.31 1.92 -11.54
CA SER A 117 -14.33 2.35 -10.58
C SER A 117 -13.79 3.34 -9.54
N GLY A 118 -12.53 3.77 -9.68
CA GLY A 118 -11.88 4.73 -8.78
C GLY A 118 -11.35 4.13 -7.47
N LYS A 119 -11.40 2.80 -7.30
CA LYS A 119 -10.81 2.13 -6.15
C LYS A 119 -9.30 1.95 -6.37
N ARG A 120 -8.50 2.15 -5.33
CA ARG A 120 -7.07 1.82 -5.37
C ARG A 120 -6.88 0.33 -5.13
N VAL A 121 -6.00 -0.30 -5.91
CA VAL A 121 -5.54 -1.67 -5.71
C VAL A 121 -4.05 -1.64 -5.39
N ILE A 122 -3.70 -2.04 -4.17
CA ILE A 122 -2.36 -1.92 -3.58
C ILE A 122 -1.82 -3.33 -3.35
N LEU A 123 -0.55 -3.57 -3.62
CA LEU A 123 0.09 -4.84 -3.24
C LEU A 123 0.54 -4.76 -1.78
N SER A 124 0.08 -5.68 -0.94
CA SER A 124 0.58 -5.81 0.42
C SER A 124 1.71 -6.82 0.52
N MET A 125 2.76 -6.44 1.25
CA MET A 125 3.99 -7.20 1.35
C MET A 125 4.27 -7.55 2.80
N GLY A 126 4.31 -8.85 3.06
CA GLY A 126 4.46 -9.43 4.40
C GLY A 126 3.24 -10.27 4.75
N GLY A 127 2.56 -9.90 5.83
CA GLY A 127 1.54 -10.69 6.51
C GLY A 127 2.10 -11.44 7.72
N ALA A 128 1.23 -12.22 8.35
CA ALA A 128 1.47 -12.84 9.65
C ALA A 128 2.76 -13.66 9.76
N GLN A 129 3.43 -13.54 10.91
CA GLN A 129 4.66 -14.27 11.21
C GLN A 129 4.47 -15.79 11.06
N GLY A 130 5.41 -16.45 10.39
CA GLY A 130 5.37 -17.88 10.11
C GLY A 130 4.76 -18.24 8.75
N TYR A 131 4.03 -17.31 8.12
CA TYR A 131 3.52 -17.45 6.76
C TYR A 131 4.27 -16.56 5.75
N ALA A 132 5.00 -15.56 6.24
CA ALA A 132 5.78 -14.62 5.44
C ALA A 132 7.23 -14.48 5.94
N ASP A 133 8.15 -14.10 5.03
CA ASP A 133 9.51 -13.63 5.33
C ASP A 133 9.85 -12.44 4.43
N VAL A 134 9.59 -11.25 4.98
CA VAL A 134 9.92 -9.95 4.39
C VAL A 134 11.05 -9.26 5.18
N THR A 135 11.94 -10.05 5.78
CA THR A 135 13.12 -9.51 6.46
C THR A 135 14.21 -9.14 5.45
N LEU A 136 15.01 -8.12 5.81
CA LEU A 136 16.14 -7.67 5.01
C LEU A 136 17.40 -7.64 5.88
N GLN A 137 18.55 -7.85 5.26
CA GLN A 137 19.85 -7.85 5.96
C GLN A 137 20.47 -6.46 6.04
N ASN A 138 20.12 -5.55 5.13
CA ASN A 138 20.68 -4.20 5.02
C ASN A 138 19.88 -3.32 4.03
N ASP A 139 20.27 -2.05 3.96
CA ASP A 139 19.69 -1.05 3.05
C ASP A 139 19.81 -1.43 1.58
N GLN A 140 20.91 -2.08 1.16
CA GLN A 140 21.10 -2.49 -0.24
C GLN A 140 20.04 -3.52 -0.67
N GLN A 141 19.71 -4.48 0.19
CA GLN A 141 18.60 -5.40 -0.07
C GLN A 141 17.25 -4.66 -0.12
N GLY A 142 17.05 -3.66 0.74
CA GLY A 142 15.86 -2.80 0.69
C GLY A 142 15.71 -2.05 -0.63
N GLU A 143 16.79 -1.47 -1.16
CA GLU A 143 16.76 -0.81 -2.46
C GLU A 143 16.58 -1.80 -3.62
N GLN A 144 17.20 -2.97 -3.54
CA GLN A 144 17.09 -4.04 -4.53
C GLN A 144 15.65 -4.52 -4.64
N ILE A 145 15.02 -4.88 -3.53
CA ILE A 145 13.66 -5.42 -3.56
C ILE A 145 12.65 -4.37 -4.01
N ALA A 146 12.82 -3.10 -3.61
CA ALA A 146 11.98 -2.00 -4.11
C ALA A 146 12.05 -1.86 -5.64
N GLN A 147 13.25 -2.01 -6.24
CA GLN A 147 13.41 -2.02 -7.69
C GLN A 147 12.72 -3.22 -8.33
N THR A 148 12.91 -4.42 -7.78
CA THR A 148 12.28 -5.66 -8.29
C THR A 148 10.75 -5.54 -8.29
N ILE A 149 10.16 -5.08 -7.19
CA ILE A 149 8.69 -4.92 -7.08
C ILE A 149 8.18 -3.83 -8.02
N TRP A 150 8.93 -2.74 -8.18
CA TRP A 150 8.60 -1.70 -9.14
C TRP A 150 8.50 -2.24 -10.57
N ASP A 151 9.46 -3.08 -10.97
CA ASP A 151 9.53 -3.71 -12.28
C ASP A 151 8.47 -4.80 -12.48
N LEU A 152 8.09 -5.53 -11.44
CA LEU A 152 7.11 -6.62 -11.53
C LEU A 152 5.64 -6.17 -11.43
N PHE A 153 5.34 -5.14 -10.63
CA PHE A 153 3.96 -4.82 -10.22
C PHE A 153 3.54 -3.36 -10.45
N LEU A 154 4.49 -2.44 -10.57
CA LEU A 154 4.23 -1.01 -10.68
C LEU A 154 4.67 -0.48 -12.05
N GLY A 155 5.26 0.72 -12.10
CA GLY A 155 5.56 1.44 -13.34
C GLY A 155 6.83 1.00 -14.07
N GLY A 156 7.61 0.07 -13.51
CA GLY A 156 8.81 -0.45 -14.15
C GLY A 156 8.50 -1.34 -15.34
N THR A 157 9.46 -1.47 -16.25
CA THR A 157 9.29 -2.19 -17.52
C THR A 157 10.33 -3.29 -17.73
N ASN A 158 11.27 -3.46 -16.80
CA ASN A 158 12.18 -4.60 -16.85
C ASN A 158 11.38 -5.88 -16.55
N HIS A 159 11.80 -7.01 -17.12
CA HIS A 159 11.15 -8.31 -16.87
C HIS A 159 9.65 -8.34 -17.20
N ALA A 160 9.24 -7.67 -18.29
CA ALA A 160 7.83 -7.53 -18.67
C ALA A 160 7.09 -8.88 -18.83
N ASP A 161 7.80 -9.94 -19.21
CA ASP A 161 7.32 -11.32 -19.34
C ASP A 161 7.14 -12.05 -17.99
N LEU A 162 7.70 -11.51 -16.89
CA LEU A 162 7.59 -12.09 -15.55
C LEU A 162 6.50 -11.43 -14.69
N ARG A 163 5.90 -10.33 -15.17
CA ARG A 163 4.92 -9.53 -14.44
C ARG A 163 3.64 -10.33 -14.16
N PRO A 164 3.27 -10.58 -12.89
CA PRO A 164 2.07 -11.36 -12.57
C PRO A 164 0.78 -10.77 -13.13
N PHE A 165 0.68 -9.44 -13.20
CA PHE A 165 -0.52 -8.74 -13.70
C PHE A 165 -0.32 -8.16 -15.10
N GLY A 166 0.61 -8.71 -15.88
CA GLY A 166 0.94 -8.24 -17.22
C GLY A 166 1.26 -6.74 -17.23
N SER A 167 0.62 -5.97 -18.10
CA SER A 167 0.86 -4.52 -18.22
C SER A 167 0.17 -3.66 -17.16
N VAL A 168 -0.66 -4.23 -16.28
CA VAL A 168 -1.34 -3.48 -15.23
C VAL A 168 -0.31 -2.93 -14.25
N LYS A 169 -0.45 -1.66 -13.90
CA LYS A 169 0.29 -0.98 -12.82
C LYS A 169 -0.62 -0.91 -11.60
N LEU A 170 -0.21 -1.48 -10.47
CA LEU A 170 -0.92 -1.30 -9.21
C LEU A 170 -0.82 0.16 -8.71
N ASP A 171 -1.68 0.54 -7.77
CA ASP A 171 -1.81 1.92 -7.27
C ASP A 171 -0.85 2.24 -6.12
N GLY A 172 -0.14 1.24 -5.60
CA GLY A 172 0.77 1.45 -4.48
C GLY A 172 1.32 0.17 -3.90
N ILE A 173 2.05 0.35 -2.80
CA ILE A 173 2.62 -0.71 -1.99
C ILE A 173 2.23 -0.49 -0.54
N ASP A 174 1.88 -1.59 0.11
CA ASP A 174 1.62 -1.67 1.53
C ASP A 174 2.71 -2.49 2.24
N LEU A 175 3.28 -1.90 3.29
CA LEU A 175 4.28 -2.52 4.15
C LEU A 175 3.55 -3.16 5.34
N ASP A 176 3.39 -4.47 5.31
CA ASP A 176 2.73 -5.25 6.35
C ASP A 176 3.72 -6.23 6.98
N ASN A 177 4.83 -5.68 7.50
CA ASN A 177 5.89 -6.49 8.09
C ASN A 177 5.55 -6.78 9.55
N GLU A 178 5.39 -8.05 9.90
CA GLU A 178 5.09 -8.44 11.28
C GLU A 178 6.27 -9.17 11.94
N SER A 179 7.49 -8.99 11.41
CA SER A 179 8.68 -9.73 11.88
C SER A 179 9.38 -9.11 13.09
N ALA A 180 9.00 -7.91 13.52
CA ALA A 180 9.72 -7.08 14.48
C ALA A 180 11.17 -6.76 14.06
N ASN A 181 11.45 -6.79 12.75
CA ASN A 181 12.74 -6.43 12.19
C ASN A 181 12.58 -5.34 11.12
N PRO A 182 13.00 -4.10 11.40
CA PRO A 182 12.81 -2.96 10.50
C PRO A 182 14.02 -2.72 9.58
N THR A 183 15.03 -3.58 9.61
CA THR A 183 16.28 -3.40 8.86
C THR A 183 16.00 -3.18 7.38
N GLY A 184 16.60 -2.15 6.77
CA GLY A 184 16.44 -1.86 5.34
C GLY A 184 15.12 -1.19 4.91
N TYR A 185 14.10 -1.12 5.76
CA TYR A 185 12.78 -0.60 5.38
C TYR A 185 12.79 0.89 5.03
N VAL A 186 13.64 1.69 5.69
CA VAL A 186 13.80 3.12 5.36
C VAL A 186 14.37 3.31 3.96
N ALA A 187 15.41 2.56 3.61
CA ALA A 187 16.03 2.60 2.29
C ALA A 187 15.05 2.11 1.21
N MET A 188 14.37 1.00 1.47
CA MET A 188 13.30 0.47 0.61
C MET A 188 12.20 1.52 0.35
N THR A 189 11.68 2.15 1.40
CA THR A 189 10.60 3.15 1.31
C THR A 189 11.04 4.39 0.52
N LYS A 190 12.25 4.89 0.77
CA LYS A 190 12.83 6.01 0.00
C LYS A 190 13.03 5.65 -1.47
N LYS A 191 13.49 4.42 -1.75
CA LYS A 191 13.66 3.93 -3.12
C LYS A 191 12.32 3.84 -3.84
N PHE A 192 11.28 3.29 -3.23
CA PHE A 192 9.94 3.30 -3.81
C PHE A 192 9.46 4.72 -4.10
N ARG A 193 9.58 5.65 -3.15
CA ARG A 193 9.16 7.04 -3.37
C ARG A 193 9.91 7.67 -4.55
N SER A 194 11.21 7.42 -4.68
CA SER A 194 11.99 7.88 -5.82
C SER A 194 11.51 7.29 -7.14
N LEU A 195 11.18 6.00 -7.18
CA LEU A 195 10.70 5.33 -8.39
C LEU A 195 9.31 5.84 -8.80
N MET A 196 8.38 5.92 -7.84
CA MET A 196 7.04 6.46 -8.03
C MET A 196 7.06 7.91 -8.54
N ASN A 197 7.96 8.75 -8.02
CA ASN A 197 8.12 10.13 -8.50
C ASN A 197 8.70 10.23 -9.92
N SER A 198 9.33 9.16 -10.43
CA SER A 198 9.91 9.14 -11.77
C SER A 198 8.90 8.76 -12.85
N ASP A 199 7.74 8.22 -12.48
CA ASP A 199 6.64 7.93 -13.40
C ASP A 199 5.52 8.97 -13.27
N PRO A 200 5.46 9.99 -14.16
CA PRO A 200 4.41 10.99 -14.12
C PRO A 200 3.04 10.48 -14.63
N SER A 201 2.96 9.26 -15.16
CA SER A 201 1.72 8.71 -15.74
C SER A 201 0.72 8.24 -14.70
N LYS A 202 1.16 8.05 -13.45
CA LYS A 202 0.33 7.51 -12.38
C LYS A 202 0.74 8.07 -11.03
N GLN A 203 -0.24 8.39 -10.20
CA GLN A 203 0.01 8.72 -8.80
C GLN A 203 -0.06 7.44 -7.97
N TYR A 204 1.05 7.09 -7.33
CA TYR A 204 1.16 5.94 -6.44
C TYR A 204 1.03 6.35 -4.98
N VAL A 205 0.66 5.40 -4.12
CA VAL A 205 0.66 5.55 -2.66
C VAL A 205 1.60 4.55 -1.99
N LEU A 206 2.20 4.97 -0.89
CA LEU A 206 2.90 4.10 0.05
C LEU A 206 2.11 4.02 1.34
N THR A 207 1.90 2.81 1.83
CA THR A 207 1.10 2.55 3.03
C THR A 207 1.80 1.55 3.94
N ALA A 208 1.32 1.44 5.17
CA ALA A 208 1.77 0.41 6.09
C ALA A 208 0.68 0.03 7.10
N ALA A 209 0.85 -1.16 7.67
CA ALA A 209 -0.05 -1.76 8.65
C ALA A 209 0.66 -2.04 10.00
N PRO A 210 1.23 -1.03 10.69
CA PRO A 210 1.83 -1.26 12.00
C PRO A 210 0.78 -1.75 13.02
N GLN A 211 1.22 -2.47 14.04
CA GLN A 211 0.35 -2.85 15.15
C GLN A 211 0.11 -1.66 16.10
N CYS A 212 -0.90 -1.74 16.96
CA CYS A 212 -1.23 -0.62 17.85
C CYS A 212 -0.20 -0.25 18.94
N PRO A 213 0.71 -1.13 19.42
CA PRO A 213 1.80 -0.71 20.30
C PRO A 213 2.69 0.35 19.64
N PHE A 214 3.01 1.42 20.38
CA PHE A 214 3.76 2.55 19.86
C PHE A 214 5.11 2.73 20.59
N PRO A 215 6.24 2.91 19.86
CA PRO A 215 6.38 2.75 18.42
C PRO A 215 6.30 1.28 18.00
N ASP A 216 5.90 1.04 16.75
CA ASP A 216 5.89 -0.30 16.17
C ASP A 216 7.33 -0.82 15.94
N ALA A 217 7.53 -2.13 16.11
CA ALA A 217 8.83 -2.78 16.04
C ALA A 217 9.30 -3.11 14.61
N SER A 218 8.37 -3.23 13.67
CA SER A 218 8.59 -3.55 12.27
C SER A 218 8.57 -2.30 11.37
N GLU A 219 7.68 -1.34 11.64
CA GLU A 219 7.55 -0.08 10.91
C GLU A 219 7.94 1.12 11.78
N PRO A 220 9.24 1.45 11.87
CA PRO A 220 9.70 2.55 12.71
C PRO A 220 9.21 3.91 12.20
N LEU A 221 9.28 4.92 13.08
CA LEU A 221 8.76 6.27 12.82
C LEU A 221 9.33 6.94 11.56
N ASP A 222 10.57 6.65 11.20
CA ASP A 222 11.21 7.16 9.99
C ASP A 222 10.69 6.50 8.70
N VAL A 223 10.12 5.29 8.77
CA VAL A 223 9.35 4.67 7.70
C VAL A 223 7.96 5.30 7.63
N VAL A 224 7.18 5.24 8.73
CA VAL A 224 5.76 5.66 8.67
C VAL A 224 5.56 7.14 8.31
N ARG A 225 6.53 8.00 8.63
CA ARG A 225 6.51 9.43 8.24
C ARG A 225 6.76 9.69 6.75
N LEU A 226 7.15 8.68 5.97
CA LEU A 226 7.32 8.75 4.51
C LEU A 226 6.08 8.27 3.74
N LEU A 227 5.08 7.74 4.46
CA LEU A 227 3.89 7.11 3.89
C LEU A 227 2.78 8.12 3.61
N ASP A 228 1.86 7.71 2.74
CA ASP A 228 0.63 8.43 2.45
C ASP A 228 -0.49 8.03 3.43
N TYR A 229 -0.64 6.73 3.70
CA TYR A 229 -1.64 6.16 4.62
C TYR A 229 -1.00 5.21 5.63
N VAL A 230 -1.55 5.16 6.84
CA VAL A 230 -1.16 4.21 7.89
C VAL A 230 -2.44 3.62 8.48
N TRP A 231 -2.67 2.33 8.31
CA TRP A 231 -3.80 1.62 8.92
C TRP A 231 -3.29 0.79 10.10
N VAL A 232 -3.29 1.42 11.27
CA VAL A 232 -2.82 0.79 12.51
C VAL A 232 -3.76 -0.36 12.87
N GLN A 233 -3.21 -1.55 13.11
CA GLN A 233 -3.95 -2.73 13.51
C GLN A 233 -4.32 -2.62 15.01
N PHE A 234 -5.56 -2.23 15.32
CA PHE A 234 -6.07 -2.12 16.70
C PHE A 234 -6.72 -3.42 17.17
N TYR A 235 -5.98 -4.52 16.99
CA TYR A 235 -6.32 -5.86 17.42
C TYR A 235 -5.04 -6.62 17.82
N ASN A 236 -5.18 -7.81 18.39
CA ASN A 236 -4.08 -8.67 18.85
C ASN A 236 -3.16 -8.11 19.96
N ASN A 237 -3.46 -6.94 20.53
CA ASN A 237 -2.53 -6.19 21.39
C ASN A 237 -3.15 -5.64 22.69
N GLY A 238 -4.15 -6.33 23.23
CA GLY A 238 -4.68 -6.08 24.58
C GLY A 238 -5.29 -4.68 24.72
N ASP A 239 -4.67 -3.82 25.53
CA ASP A 239 -5.25 -2.53 25.96
C ASP A 239 -5.40 -1.50 24.84
N CYS A 240 -4.63 -1.61 23.75
CA CYS A 240 -4.83 -0.76 22.58
C CYS A 240 -5.80 -1.34 21.53
N ASN A 241 -6.43 -2.50 21.79
CA ASN A 241 -7.46 -3.02 20.90
C ASN A 241 -8.68 -2.09 20.87
N ILE A 242 -9.46 -2.15 19.79
CA ILE A 242 -10.71 -1.38 19.66
C ILE A 242 -11.60 -1.59 20.90
N ALA A 243 -12.17 -0.48 21.39
CA ALA A 243 -13.05 -0.42 22.55
C ALA A 243 -12.42 -0.87 23.90
N GLN A 244 -11.09 -1.01 23.97
CA GLN A 244 -10.37 -1.16 25.24
C GLN A 244 -9.98 0.20 25.83
N PRO A 245 -9.70 0.29 27.15
CA PRO A 245 -9.40 1.57 27.81
C PRO A 245 -8.28 2.39 27.17
N GLY A 246 -7.23 1.74 26.66
CA GLY A 246 -6.10 2.41 26.01
C GLY A 246 -6.30 2.76 24.54
N PHE A 247 -7.45 2.43 23.93
CA PHE A 247 -7.69 2.63 22.49
C PHE A 247 -7.57 4.10 22.06
N ASP A 248 -8.32 5.01 22.68
CA ASP A 248 -8.35 6.43 22.29
C ASP A 248 -6.98 7.11 22.47
N ASP A 249 -6.25 6.72 23.53
CA ASP A 249 -4.89 7.19 23.80
C ASP A 249 -3.90 6.66 22.75
N ALA A 250 -4.03 5.39 22.34
CA ALA A 250 -3.22 4.80 21.28
C ALA A 250 -3.49 5.48 19.92
N VAL A 251 -4.76 5.69 19.57
CA VAL A 251 -5.15 6.42 18.34
C VAL A 251 -4.57 7.83 18.33
N THR A 252 -4.67 8.55 19.44
CA THR A 252 -4.11 9.91 19.58
C THR A 252 -2.59 9.89 19.45
N THR A 253 -1.92 8.92 20.06
CA THR A 253 -0.46 8.76 20.00
C THR A 253 0.00 8.49 18.56
N TRP A 254 -0.65 7.58 17.86
CA TRP A 254 -0.36 7.28 16.46
C TRP A 254 -0.61 8.49 15.55
N SER A 255 -1.73 9.20 15.72
CA SER A 255 -2.05 10.42 14.96
C SER A 255 -0.93 11.46 15.05
N GLN A 256 -0.33 11.65 16.22
CA GLN A 256 0.79 12.57 16.44
C GLN A 256 2.13 12.04 15.89
N GLY A 257 2.32 10.72 15.88
CA GLY A 257 3.58 10.07 15.54
C GLY A 257 3.88 9.96 14.04
N ILE A 258 2.85 9.77 13.21
CA ILE A 258 2.97 9.41 11.78
C ILE A 258 3.24 10.59 10.82
N GLY A 259 3.42 11.81 11.35
CA GLY A 259 3.70 12.98 10.54
C GLY A 259 2.51 13.38 9.65
N ASN A 260 2.71 13.42 8.33
CA ASN A 260 1.68 13.86 7.38
C ASN A 260 0.81 12.72 6.84
N ALA A 261 1.07 11.47 7.23
CA ALA A 261 0.28 10.34 6.78
C ALA A 261 -1.16 10.41 7.34
N THR A 262 -2.09 9.85 6.59
CA THR A 262 -3.49 9.72 7.02
C THR A 262 -3.65 8.46 7.87
N LEU A 263 -4.21 8.60 9.07
CA LEU A 263 -4.46 7.50 10.01
C LEU A 263 -5.77 6.78 9.69
N PHE A 264 -5.72 5.45 9.69
CA PHE A 264 -6.88 4.57 9.57
C PHE A 264 -6.94 3.62 10.78
N ILE A 265 -8.16 3.30 11.22
CA ILE A 265 -8.41 2.35 12.30
C ILE A 265 -8.56 0.95 11.72
N GLY A 266 -7.56 0.09 11.88
CA GLY A 266 -7.58 -1.31 11.47
C GLY A 266 -8.34 -2.20 12.45
N ALA A 267 -9.27 -2.99 11.94
CA ALA A 267 -10.13 -3.88 12.70
C ALA A 267 -10.25 -5.25 12.05
N LEU A 268 -10.52 -6.27 12.88
CA LEU A 268 -10.94 -7.59 12.41
C LEU A 268 -12.40 -7.51 11.92
N ALA A 269 -12.66 -8.10 10.76
CA ALA A 269 -13.98 -8.19 10.17
C ALA A 269 -14.82 -9.35 10.74
N SER A 270 -14.17 -10.27 11.46
CA SER A 270 -14.77 -11.44 12.12
C SER A 270 -13.89 -11.89 13.28
N GLY A 271 -14.41 -12.71 14.18
CA GLY A 271 -13.60 -13.42 15.21
C GLY A 271 -13.32 -14.89 14.84
N ALA A 272 -13.42 -15.25 13.56
CA ALA A 272 -13.37 -16.65 13.10
C ALA A 272 -11.96 -17.17 12.77
N ASP A 273 -11.01 -16.27 12.56
CA ASP A 273 -9.59 -16.53 12.23
C ASP A 273 -8.73 -16.81 13.48
N GLY A 274 -9.29 -16.61 14.68
CA GLY A 274 -8.60 -16.87 15.95
C GLY A 274 -7.87 -15.65 16.53
N ASP A 275 -7.86 -14.54 15.79
CA ASP A 275 -7.32 -13.27 16.26
C ASP A 275 -8.15 -12.71 17.42
N GLN A 276 -7.49 -11.95 18.28
CA GLN A 276 -8.06 -11.36 19.48
C GLN A 276 -8.42 -9.90 19.25
N GLY A 277 -9.55 -9.46 19.81
CA GLY A 277 -9.98 -8.06 19.73
C GLY A 277 -11.02 -7.77 18.65
N TYR A 278 -11.65 -8.80 18.07
CA TYR A 278 -12.86 -8.61 17.28
C TYR A 278 -13.95 -7.96 18.14
N VAL A 279 -14.65 -7.00 17.56
CA VAL A 279 -15.85 -6.39 18.13
C VAL A 279 -16.97 -6.38 17.09
N ASP A 280 -18.22 -6.43 17.55
CA ASP A 280 -19.36 -6.33 16.64
C ASP A 280 -19.45 -4.95 15.96
N ALA A 281 -20.24 -4.86 14.89
CA ALA A 281 -20.31 -3.66 14.08
C ALA A 281 -20.82 -2.43 14.84
N ALA A 282 -21.72 -2.62 15.82
CA ALA A 282 -22.25 -1.53 16.64
C ALA A 282 -21.18 -0.97 17.60
N THR A 283 -20.37 -1.86 18.18
CA THR A 283 -19.24 -1.51 19.03
C THR A 283 -18.17 -0.81 18.21
N PHE A 284 -17.83 -1.31 17.02
CA PHE A 284 -16.86 -0.63 16.16
C PHE A 284 -17.38 0.73 15.69
N ALA A 285 -18.65 0.84 15.29
CA ALA A 285 -19.27 2.12 14.95
C ALA A 285 -19.16 3.14 16.09
N SER A 286 -19.47 2.71 17.32
CA SER A 286 -19.34 3.56 18.51
C SER A 286 -17.89 4.00 18.76
N ALA A 287 -16.92 3.11 18.55
CA ALA A 287 -15.51 3.45 18.66
C ALA A 287 -15.07 4.47 17.59
N LEU A 288 -15.54 4.32 16.34
CA LEU A 288 -15.29 5.27 15.25
C LEU A 288 -15.92 6.64 15.53
N GLU A 289 -17.10 6.69 16.16
CA GLU A 289 -17.71 7.94 16.65
C GLU A 289 -16.83 8.60 17.73
N GLY A 290 -16.28 7.80 18.66
CA GLY A 290 -15.29 8.25 19.64
C GLY A 290 -14.07 8.88 18.99
N VAL A 291 -13.46 8.18 18.01
CA VAL A 291 -12.31 8.68 17.23
C VAL A 291 -12.63 9.98 16.49
N LYS A 292 -13.84 10.10 15.90
CA LYS A 292 -14.28 11.37 15.30
C LYS A 292 -14.36 12.49 16.35
N GLY A 293 -14.82 12.18 17.55
CA GLY A 293 -14.88 13.09 18.71
C GLY A 293 -13.53 13.60 19.18
N LEU A 294 -12.43 12.86 18.94
CA LEU A 294 -11.07 13.30 19.24
C LEU A 294 -10.60 14.47 18.35
N GLY A 295 -11.28 14.72 17.21
CA GLY A 295 -10.98 15.87 16.33
C GLY A 295 -9.61 15.80 15.65
N LEU A 296 -9.10 14.58 15.39
CA LEU A 296 -7.78 14.36 14.81
C LEU A 296 -7.72 14.83 13.35
N PRO A 297 -6.77 15.70 12.97
CA PRO A 297 -6.75 16.33 11.65
C PRO A 297 -6.39 15.39 10.50
N ASN A 298 -5.79 14.23 10.81
CA ASN A 298 -5.34 13.23 9.84
C ASN A 298 -6.12 11.92 9.90
N TYR A 299 -7.27 11.87 10.58
CA TYR A 299 -8.13 10.68 10.56
C TYR A 299 -8.76 10.49 9.16
N GLY A 300 -8.61 9.29 8.60
CA GLY A 300 -8.98 8.94 7.23
C GLY A 300 -10.09 7.90 7.07
N GLY A 301 -10.37 7.12 8.11
CA GLY A 301 -11.39 6.07 8.09
C GLY A 301 -10.92 4.75 8.71
N ALA A 302 -11.36 3.64 8.15
CA ALA A 302 -11.11 2.30 8.70
C ALA A 302 -10.45 1.35 7.69
N MET A 303 -9.83 0.30 8.22
CA MET A 303 -9.29 -0.83 7.47
C MET A 303 -9.87 -2.12 8.05
N LEU A 304 -10.21 -3.08 7.19
CA LEU A 304 -10.74 -4.39 7.60
C LEU A 304 -9.82 -5.54 7.16
N TRP A 305 -9.48 -6.37 8.14
CA TRP A 305 -8.92 -7.71 7.95
C TRP A 305 -10.04 -8.76 8.09
N GLU A 306 -10.52 -9.44 7.05
CA GLU A 306 -10.35 -9.24 5.61
C GLU A 306 -11.70 -9.49 4.87
N ALA A 307 -11.72 -9.43 3.53
CA ALA A 307 -12.96 -9.38 2.74
C ALA A 307 -13.86 -10.63 2.86
N GLN A 308 -13.31 -11.85 2.80
CA GLN A 308 -14.09 -13.08 2.89
C GLN A 308 -14.74 -13.23 4.29
N LEU A 309 -14.00 -12.87 5.34
CA LEU A 309 -14.46 -12.81 6.71
C LEU A 309 -15.57 -11.76 6.88
N ALA A 310 -15.42 -10.58 6.29
CA ALA A 310 -16.45 -9.53 6.32
C ALA A 310 -17.76 -9.99 5.69
N VAL A 311 -17.69 -10.64 4.51
CA VAL A 311 -18.86 -11.17 3.81
C VAL A 311 -19.53 -12.28 4.64
N ASN A 312 -18.76 -13.24 5.15
CA ASN A 312 -19.28 -14.34 5.97
C ASN A 312 -19.88 -13.86 7.29
N ASN A 313 -19.36 -12.78 7.86
CA ASN A 313 -19.90 -12.12 9.05
C ASN A 313 -21.05 -11.16 8.71
N GLY A 314 -21.98 -11.61 7.86
CA GLY A 314 -23.20 -10.86 7.55
C GLY A 314 -22.98 -9.55 6.79
N ASN A 315 -21.99 -9.50 5.90
CA ASN A 315 -21.56 -8.27 5.22
C ASN A 315 -21.15 -7.15 6.19
N TYR A 316 -20.27 -7.47 7.14
CA TYR A 316 -19.75 -6.55 8.16
C TYR A 316 -19.31 -5.20 7.58
N GLN A 317 -18.65 -5.22 6.41
CA GLN A 317 -18.17 -4.02 5.72
C GLN A 317 -19.27 -2.99 5.41
N LYS A 318 -20.51 -3.43 5.13
CA LYS A 318 -21.62 -2.52 4.79
C LYS A 318 -22.07 -1.74 6.01
N GLN A 319 -22.01 -2.36 7.19
CA GLN A 319 -22.35 -1.74 8.46
C GLN A 319 -21.29 -0.71 8.85
N ILE A 320 -20.00 -1.06 8.69
CA ILE A 320 -18.89 -0.15 8.98
C ILE A 320 -18.88 1.04 8.01
N ARG A 321 -19.11 0.82 6.71
CA ARG A 321 -19.23 1.92 5.75
C ARG A 321 -20.31 2.92 6.13
N GLY A 322 -21.45 2.47 6.66
CA GLY A 322 -22.51 3.36 7.14
C GLY A 322 -22.12 4.24 8.33
N SER A 323 -21.03 3.90 9.02
CA SER A 323 -20.56 4.57 10.24
C SER A 323 -19.38 5.52 10.00
N LEU A 324 -18.79 5.50 8.79
CA LEU A 324 -17.65 6.33 8.38
C LEU A 324 -18.09 7.69 7.84
#